data_AF-A0A341CUB7-F1
#
_entry.id   AF-A0A341CUB7-F1
#
_cell.length_a   1.000
_cell.length_b   1.000
_cell.length_c   1.000
_cell.angle_alpha   90.00
_cell.angle_beta   90.00
_cell.angle_gamma   90.00
#
_symmetry.space_group_name_H-M   'P 1'
#
loop_
_entity.id
_entity.type
_entity.pdbx_description
1 polymer ?
#
loop_
_entity_poly.entity_id
_entity_poly.type
_entity_poly.pdbx_seq_one_letter_code
_entity_poly.pdbx_strand_id
1 'polypeptide(L)'
;MKSLLLALGLALVCGAQAVHIPNKVEGLDIREVAGTWHSVAMAASDISLLDAESGPLRVNVEELRPTPQGDLEIILQKWENQKCVEKTILAQKTEDPAVFKVDDHGERKISVLDTDYTTYMIFCVEAPTPTDEHGAMCQCLSRTLPVDDGVMEKFDRAIKPLPMRIRLSFSPTQLEEQCRV
;
A
#
# COMPACT_ATOMS: atom_id res chain seq x y z
N MET A 1 -48.03 -30.71 23.83
CA MET A 1 -47.84 -29.37 23.23
C MET A 1 -46.39 -28.99 23.47
N LYS A 2 -45.49 -29.40 22.57
CA LYS A 2 -44.90 -28.64 21.46
C LYS A 2 -43.94 -27.53 21.93
N SER A 3 -42.68 -27.96 21.98
CA SER A 3 -41.42 -27.23 21.86
C SER A 3 -41.51 -25.73 21.58
N LEU A 4 -41.04 -24.92 22.52
CA LEU A 4 -40.90 -23.48 22.35
C LEU A 4 -39.72 -22.93 23.16
N LEU A 5 -38.56 -23.60 23.13
CA LEU A 5 -37.33 -23.11 23.78
C LEU A 5 -36.07 -23.54 23.01
N LEU A 6 -36.03 -23.38 21.70
CA LEU A 6 -34.81 -23.59 20.91
C LEU A 6 -34.76 -22.60 19.74
N ALA A 7 -34.58 -21.32 20.04
CA ALA A 7 -34.21 -20.31 19.04
C ALA A 7 -33.71 -19.01 19.69
N LEU A 8 -32.77 -19.08 20.63
CA LEU A 8 -32.02 -17.90 21.06
C LEU A 8 -30.55 -18.29 21.21
N GLY A 9 -29.82 -18.28 20.10
CA GLY A 9 -28.41 -18.66 20.13
C GLY A 9 -27.75 -18.66 18.77
N LEU A 10 -28.02 -17.67 17.91
CA LEU A 10 -27.22 -17.39 16.71
C LEU A 10 -27.54 -15.97 16.21
N ALA A 11 -27.39 -14.98 17.09
CA ALA A 11 -27.34 -13.59 16.66
C ALA A 11 -25.87 -13.22 16.42
N LEU A 12 -25.51 -13.20 15.13
CA LEU A 12 -24.40 -12.51 14.48
C LEU A 12 -23.19 -12.15 15.36
N VAL A 13 -22.16 -13.00 15.34
CA VAL A 13 -20.78 -12.49 15.33
C VAL A 13 -20.49 -12.09 13.88
N CYS A 14 -21.01 -10.93 13.47
CA CYS A 14 -20.44 -10.22 12.33
C CYS A 14 -19.22 -9.48 12.90
N GLY A 15 -18.14 -10.22 13.16
CA GLY A 15 -16.86 -9.58 13.40
C GLY A 15 -16.53 -8.79 12.15
N ALA A 16 -16.26 -7.50 12.28
CA ALA A 16 -15.68 -6.70 11.21
C ALA A 16 -14.42 -7.43 10.74
N GLN A 17 -14.50 -8.11 9.59
CA GLN A 17 -13.37 -8.82 9.03
C GLN A 17 -12.52 -7.77 8.35
N ALA A 18 -11.67 -7.07 9.11
CA ALA A 18 -10.65 -6.19 8.54
C ALA A 18 -9.95 -6.88 7.36
N VAL A 19 -9.62 -6.13 6.30
CA VAL A 19 -8.90 -6.72 5.15
C VAL A 19 -7.67 -7.42 5.66
N HIS A 20 -7.70 -8.74 5.51
CA HIS A 20 -6.53 -9.52 5.73
C HIS A 20 -5.66 -9.39 4.49
N ILE A 21 -4.69 -8.48 4.53
CA ILE A 21 -3.61 -8.43 3.54
C ILE A 21 -2.76 -9.70 3.74
N PRO A 22 -2.89 -10.72 2.86
CA PRO A 22 -2.24 -11.99 3.09
C PRO A 22 -0.79 -11.94 2.61
N ASN A 23 0.07 -12.68 3.30
CA ASN A 23 1.50 -12.84 3.02
C ASN A 23 2.29 -11.52 3.15
N LYS A 24 3.11 -11.44 4.19
CA LYS A 24 4.06 -10.37 4.42
C LYS A 24 5.46 -10.94 4.32
N VAL A 25 6.42 -10.11 3.96
CA VAL A 25 7.82 -10.53 3.98
C VAL A 25 8.22 -10.88 5.42
N GLU A 26 8.82 -12.05 5.62
CA GLU A 26 9.25 -12.49 6.94
C GLU A 26 10.55 -11.79 7.34
N GLY A 27 10.60 -11.26 8.56
CA GLY A 27 11.85 -10.72 9.13
C GLY A 27 12.42 -9.53 8.36
N LEU A 28 11.57 -8.63 7.83
CA LEU A 28 12.01 -7.42 7.12
C LEU A 28 13.12 -6.67 7.90
N ASP A 29 14.31 -6.57 7.33
CA ASP A 29 15.27 -5.56 7.76
C ASP A 29 14.91 -4.21 7.14
N ILE A 30 14.22 -3.37 7.92
CA ILE A 30 13.82 -2.05 7.46
C ILE A 30 15.02 -1.16 7.10
N ARG A 31 16.22 -1.41 7.61
CA ARG A 31 17.39 -0.58 7.26
C ARG A 31 17.82 -0.77 5.81
N GLU A 32 17.62 -1.95 5.25
CA GLU A 32 18.05 -2.29 3.89
C GLU A 32 17.14 -1.66 2.81
N VAL A 33 15.94 -1.18 3.16
CA VAL A 33 15.08 -0.49 2.19
C VAL A 33 15.50 0.96 1.92
N ALA A 34 16.50 1.48 2.65
CA ALA A 34 16.91 2.88 2.56
C ALA A 34 17.28 3.32 1.13
N GLY A 35 16.99 4.58 0.81
CA GLY A 35 17.40 5.23 -0.43
C GLY A 35 16.28 5.39 -1.45
N THR A 36 16.67 5.65 -2.70
CA THR A 36 15.76 6.03 -3.78
C THR A 36 14.98 4.85 -4.32
N TRP A 37 13.72 5.13 -4.68
CA TRP A 37 12.77 4.20 -5.28
C TRP A 37 11.92 4.90 -6.34
N HIS A 38 11.38 4.13 -7.28
CA HIS A 38 10.47 4.59 -8.31
C HIS A 38 9.16 3.82 -8.26
N SER A 39 8.03 4.54 -8.31
CA SER A 39 6.69 3.98 -8.25
C SER A 39 6.20 3.47 -9.60
N VAL A 40 6.45 2.20 -9.89
CA VAL A 40 6.33 1.64 -11.25
C VAL A 40 4.96 1.03 -11.56
N ALA A 41 4.22 0.62 -10.54
CA ALA A 41 2.84 0.17 -10.68
C ALA A 41 2.04 0.41 -9.40
N MET A 42 0.73 0.56 -9.55
CA MET A 42 -0.24 0.68 -8.45
C MET A 42 -1.47 -0.18 -8.75
N ALA A 43 -2.12 -0.69 -7.71
CA ALA A 43 -3.43 -1.33 -7.83
C ALA A 43 -4.28 -0.96 -6.61
N ALA A 44 -5.59 -0.84 -6.78
CA ALA A 44 -6.48 -0.55 -5.66
C ALA A 44 -7.80 -1.29 -5.77
N SER A 45 -8.40 -1.62 -4.62
CA SER A 45 -9.71 -2.27 -4.52
C SER A 45 -10.87 -1.31 -4.80
N ASP A 46 -10.70 -0.02 -4.52
CA ASP A 46 -11.60 1.04 -4.93
C ASP A 46 -10.92 1.89 -6.02
N ILE A 47 -11.66 2.06 -7.12
CA ILE A 47 -11.24 2.84 -8.29
C ILE A 47 -10.95 4.29 -7.89
N SER A 48 -11.75 4.85 -6.96
CA SER A 48 -11.65 6.25 -6.52
C SER A 48 -10.31 6.59 -5.85
N LEU A 49 -9.55 5.57 -5.41
CA LEU A 49 -8.26 5.77 -4.77
C LEU A 49 -7.17 6.21 -5.76
N LEU A 50 -7.31 5.88 -7.05
CA LEU A 50 -6.26 6.02 -8.07
C LEU A 50 -6.73 6.62 -9.42
N ASP A 51 -8.02 6.67 -9.72
CA ASP A 51 -8.52 7.07 -11.04
C ASP A 51 -8.18 8.51 -11.43
N ALA A 52 -8.34 9.46 -10.50
CA ALA A 52 -7.92 10.85 -10.67
C ALA A 52 -6.45 11.06 -10.32
N GLU A 53 -5.76 12.00 -10.98
CA GLU A 53 -4.40 12.42 -10.60
C GLU A 53 -4.32 12.90 -9.15
N SER A 54 -5.37 13.58 -8.68
CA SER A 54 -5.55 14.01 -7.28
C SER A 54 -6.12 12.91 -6.38
N GLY A 55 -6.12 11.65 -6.81
CA GLY A 55 -6.62 10.52 -6.04
C GLY A 55 -5.96 10.46 -4.66
N PRO A 56 -6.69 10.06 -3.61
CA PRO A 56 -6.21 10.16 -2.23
C PRO A 56 -4.93 9.35 -2.00
N LEU A 57 -4.78 8.21 -2.68
CA LEU A 57 -3.62 7.32 -2.59
C LEU A 57 -2.79 7.26 -3.89
N ARG A 58 -3.04 8.17 -4.85
CA ARG A 58 -2.23 8.28 -6.05
C ARG A 58 -0.97 9.12 -5.74
N VAL A 59 0.04 8.43 -5.20
CA VAL A 59 1.29 9.03 -4.72
C VAL A 59 2.50 8.32 -5.29
N ASN A 60 3.55 9.05 -5.63
CA ASN A 60 4.79 8.48 -6.14
C ASN A 60 5.86 8.54 -5.07
N VAL A 61 6.25 7.40 -4.52
CA VAL A 61 7.39 7.29 -3.58
C VAL A 61 8.68 7.61 -4.34
N GLU A 62 9.50 8.46 -3.73
CA GLU A 62 10.82 8.86 -4.23
C GLU A 62 11.94 8.30 -3.37
N GLU A 63 11.78 8.31 -2.05
CA GLU A 63 12.84 7.90 -1.13
C GLU A 63 12.25 7.31 0.15
N LEU A 64 12.92 6.26 0.64
CA LEU A 64 12.63 5.61 1.91
C LEU A 64 13.80 5.89 2.88
N ARG A 65 13.48 6.41 4.06
CA ARG A 65 14.47 6.77 5.10
C ARG A 65 14.11 6.09 6.43
N PRO A 66 14.68 4.91 6.70
CA PRO A 66 14.52 4.23 7.99
C PRO A 66 15.12 5.05 9.13
N THR A 67 14.43 5.12 10.27
CA THR A 67 14.91 5.82 11.47
C THR A 67 15.71 4.89 12.38
N PRO A 68 16.58 5.42 13.26
CA PRO A 68 17.28 4.61 14.27
C PRO A 68 16.34 3.81 15.19
N GLN A 69 15.13 4.33 15.41
CA GLN A 69 14.09 3.72 16.24
C GLN A 69 13.35 2.58 15.52
N GLY A 70 13.51 2.44 14.21
CA GLY A 70 12.89 1.43 13.37
C GLY A 70 11.61 1.88 12.65
N ASP A 71 11.25 3.17 12.77
CA ASP A 71 10.20 3.78 11.95
C ASP A 71 10.70 4.04 10.52
N LEU A 72 9.81 4.46 9.64
CA LEU A 72 10.13 4.74 8.24
C LEU A 72 9.58 6.11 7.82
N GLU A 73 10.46 7.02 7.44
CA GLU A 73 10.07 8.22 6.69
C GLU A 73 9.94 7.88 5.20
N ILE A 74 8.81 8.24 4.61
CA ILE A 74 8.47 8.02 3.20
C ILE A 74 8.36 9.39 2.54
N ILE A 75 9.27 9.68 1.63
CA ILE A 75 9.25 10.88 0.80
C ILE A 75 8.52 10.54 -0.49
N LEU A 76 7.51 11.32 -0.82
CA LEU A 76 6.64 11.08 -1.96
C LEU A 76 6.18 12.37 -2.62
N GLN A 77 5.77 12.25 -3.88
CA GLN A 77 5.13 13.29 -4.66
C GLN A 77 3.64 13.02 -4.79
N LYS A 78 2.83 14.06 -4.64
CA LYS A 78 1.37 13.99 -4.80
C LYS A 78 0.85 15.20 -5.59
N TRP A 79 -0.10 14.96 -6.49
CA TRP A 79 -0.78 16.02 -7.20
C TRP A 79 -1.89 16.63 -6.33
N GLU A 80 -1.69 17.88 -5.90
CA GLU A 80 -2.64 18.61 -5.06
C GLU A 80 -2.69 20.09 -5.47
N ASN A 81 -3.89 20.68 -5.50
CA ASN A 81 -4.08 22.08 -5.85
C ASN A 81 -3.43 22.47 -7.18
N GLN A 82 -3.59 21.62 -8.21
CA GLN A 82 -3.08 21.82 -9.57
C GLN A 82 -1.56 21.91 -9.70
N LYS A 83 -0.83 21.32 -8.74
CA LYS A 83 0.62 21.22 -8.78
C LYS A 83 1.08 19.93 -8.13
N CYS A 84 2.31 19.55 -8.42
CA CYS A 84 2.96 18.51 -7.64
C CYS A 84 3.53 19.07 -6.34
N VAL A 85 3.33 18.34 -5.25
CA VAL A 85 3.80 18.68 -3.92
C VAL A 85 4.53 17.49 -3.32
N GLU A 86 5.76 17.71 -2.89
CA GLU A 86 6.50 16.75 -2.07
C GLU A 86 5.88 16.68 -0.66
N LYS A 87 5.73 15.48 -0.15
CA LYS A 87 5.31 15.21 1.22
C LYS A 87 6.25 14.20 1.86
N THR A 88 6.39 14.32 3.17
CA THR A 88 7.04 13.32 4.01
C THR A 88 6.01 12.72 4.95
N ILE A 89 5.89 11.40 4.93
CA ILE A 89 5.02 10.64 5.82
C ILE A 89 5.89 9.85 6.80
N LEU A 90 5.57 9.88 8.08
CA LEU A 90 6.19 9.02 9.07
C LEU A 90 5.32 7.78 9.30
N ALA A 91 5.85 6.61 8.94
CA ALA A 91 5.26 5.31 9.19
C ALA A 91 5.91 4.68 10.44
N GLN A 92 5.14 4.58 11.52
CA GLN A 92 5.59 4.08 12.81
C GLN A 92 5.69 2.55 12.81
N LYS A 93 6.76 2.00 13.37
CA LYS A 93 6.91 0.55 13.48
C LYS A 93 5.81 -0.10 14.32
N THR A 94 5.57 -1.38 14.08
CA THR A 94 4.74 -2.21 14.94
C THR A 94 5.53 -3.39 15.51
N GLU A 95 4.87 -4.29 16.23
CA GLU A 95 5.47 -5.55 16.67
C GLU A 95 5.82 -6.47 15.48
N ASP A 96 5.10 -6.33 14.37
CA ASP A 96 5.41 -7.02 13.13
C ASP A 96 6.36 -6.15 12.28
N PRO A 97 7.59 -6.61 11.97
CA PRO A 97 8.58 -5.82 11.22
C PRO A 97 8.12 -5.40 9.83
N ALA A 98 7.18 -6.12 9.22
CA ALA A 98 6.66 -5.82 7.89
C ALA A 98 5.41 -4.92 7.93
N VAL A 99 4.95 -4.49 9.11
CA VAL A 99 3.75 -3.66 9.27
C VAL A 99 4.10 -2.35 9.98
N PHE A 100 3.65 -1.25 9.38
CA PHE A 100 3.82 0.10 9.90
C PHE A 100 2.45 0.78 10.06
N LYS A 101 2.32 1.65 11.05
CA LYS A 101 1.16 2.52 11.24
C LYS A 101 1.42 3.90 10.65
N VAL A 102 0.46 4.44 9.93
CA VAL A 102 0.49 5.82 9.44
C VAL A 102 -0.76 6.54 9.94
N ASP A 103 -0.59 7.76 10.44
CA ASP A 103 -1.69 8.66 10.75
C ASP A 103 -1.79 9.71 9.64
N ASP A 104 -2.48 9.34 8.56
CA ASP A 104 -2.75 10.23 7.42
C ASP A 104 -4.24 10.08 7.10
N HIS A 105 -5.04 11.03 7.56
CA HIS A 105 -6.51 11.00 7.54
C HIS A 105 -7.12 9.80 8.31
N GLY A 106 -6.47 9.36 9.39
CA GLY A 106 -6.86 8.23 10.24
C GLY A 106 -5.74 7.21 10.39
N GLU A 107 -5.79 6.40 11.46
CA GLU A 107 -4.83 5.31 11.67
C GLU A 107 -5.03 4.24 10.59
N ARG A 108 -4.00 4.01 9.78
CA ARG A 108 -3.97 3.00 8.72
C ARG A 108 -2.69 2.18 8.81
N LYS A 109 -2.71 0.98 8.25
CA LYS A 109 -1.52 0.13 8.17
C LYS A 109 -0.93 0.09 6.77
N ILE A 110 0.40 0.14 6.72
CA ILE A 110 1.23 -0.20 5.58
C ILE A 110 1.78 -1.60 5.84
N SER A 111 1.62 -2.53 4.89
CA SER A 111 2.16 -3.88 4.95
C SER A 111 3.11 -4.14 3.79
N VAL A 112 4.35 -4.53 4.07
CA VAL A 112 5.32 -4.93 3.04
C VAL A 112 5.09 -6.40 2.68
N LEU A 113 4.74 -6.66 1.42
CA LEU A 113 4.40 -8.01 0.95
C LEU A 113 5.63 -8.79 0.53
N ASP A 114 6.53 -8.14 -0.20
CA ASP A 114 7.70 -8.77 -0.79
C ASP A 114 8.75 -7.71 -1.15
N THR A 115 10.03 -8.05 -1.02
CA THR A 115 11.15 -7.18 -1.38
C THR A 115 12.44 -7.99 -1.42
N ASP A 116 13.33 -7.65 -2.33
CA ASP A 116 14.72 -8.13 -2.32
C ASP A 116 15.71 -6.99 -1.98
N TYR A 117 15.18 -5.86 -1.49
CA TYR A 117 15.87 -4.64 -1.08
C TYR A 117 16.59 -3.86 -2.19
N THR A 118 16.99 -4.56 -3.25
CA THR A 118 17.99 -4.12 -4.23
C THR A 118 17.41 -3.94 -5.63
N THR A 119 16.25 -4.51 -5.93
CA THR A 119 15.60 -4.35 -7.24
C THR A 119 14.13 -3.93 -7.12
N TYR A 120 13.36 -4.49 -6.20
CA TYR A 120 11.95 -4.17 -6.04
C TYR A 120 11.47 -4.19 -4.58
N MET A 121 10.35 -3.51 -4.34
CA MET A 121 9.60 -3.61 -3.09
C MET A 121 8.11 -3.49 -3.39
N ILE A 122 7.29 -4.37 -2.82
CA ILE A 122 5.84 -4.38 -2.95
C ILE A 122 5.23 -4.16 -1.58
N PHE A 123 4.38 -3.16 -1.47
CA PHE A 123 3.65 -2.89 -0.23
C PHE A 123 2.19 -2.56 -0.52
N CYS A 124 1.36 -2.66 0.50
CA CYS A 124 -0.04 -2.25 0.47
C CYS A 124 -0.37 -1.35 1.64
N VAL A 125 -1.31 -0.44 1.44
CA VAL A 125 -1.84 0.47 2.44
C VAL A 125 -3.34 0.25 2.54
N GLU A 126 -3.87 0.15 3.76
CA GLU A 126 -5.31 0.15 4.01
C GLU A 126 -5.95 1.45 3.47
N ALA A 127 -7.14 1.35 2.90
CA ALA A 127 -7.87 2.52 2.42
C ALA A 127 -8.32 3.42 3.59
N PRO A 128 -8.51 4.73 3.37
CA PRO A 128 -9.11 5.61 4.37
C PRO A 128 -10.51 5.16 4.78
N THR A 129 -10.93 5.44 6.02
CA THR A 129 -12.34 5.37 6.39
C THR A 129 -13.04 6.66 5.96
N PRO A 130 -14.31 6.64 5.50
CA PRO A 130 -15.25 5.53 5.43
C PRO A 130 -15.29 4.82 4.06
N THR A 131 -14.27 4.98 3.21
CA THR A 131 -14.21 4.53 1.80
C THR A 131 -14.09 3.00 1.62
N ASP A 132 -14.91 2.25 2.36
CA ASP A 132 -14.85 0.80 2.61
C ASP A 132 -13.77 0.44 3.64
N GLU A 133 -14.21 -0.06 4.81
CA GLU A 133 -13.33 -0.65 5.84
C GLU A 133 -12.50 -1.83 5.29
N HIS A 134 -12.81 -2.26 4.07
CA HIS A 134 -12.16 -3.35 3.36
C HIS A 134 -11.37 -2.92 2.11
N GLY A 135 -11.02 -1.64 1.99
CA GLY A 135 -10.21 -1.17 0.88
C GLY A 135 -8.69 -1.34 1.09
N ALA A 136 -7.95 -1.57 0.01
CA ALA A 136 -6.48 -1.50 0.00
C ALA A 136 -5.96 -0.94 -1.33
N MET A 137 -4.82 -0.25 -1.27
CA MET A 137 -4.01 0.15 -2.42
C MET A 137 -2.63 -0.47 -2.28
N CYS A 138 -2.14 -1.14 -3.31
CA CYS A 138 -0.82 -1.73 -3.37
C CYS A 138 0.05 -1.04 -4.42
N GLN A 139 1.33 -0.92 -4.13
CA GLN A 139 2.30 -0.29 -5.01
C GLN A 139 3.51 -1.19 -5.20
N CYS A 140 4.03 -1.22 -6.42
CA CYS A 140 5.32 -1.80 -6.75
C CYS A 140 6.32 -0.68 -6.93
N LEU A 141 7.41 -0.76 -6.17
CA LEU A 141 8.58 0.09 -6.28
C LEU A 141 9.70 -0.64 -7.00
N SER A 142 10.54 0.11 -7.72
CA SER A 142 11.80 -0.41 -8.27
C SER A 142 12.97 0.55 -7.98
N ARG A 143 14.16 -0.02 -7.82
CA ARG A 143 15.41 0.75 -7.64
C ARG A 143 15.90 1.42 -8.92
N THR A 144 15.62 0.81 -10.07
CA THR A 144 16.14 1.26 -11.37
C THR A 144 15.09 1.13 -12.47
N LEU A 145 15.29 1.90 -13.53
CA LEU A 145 14.46 1.86 -14.74
C LEU A 145 15.35 1.51 -15.95
N PRO A 146 14.84 0.79 -16.97
CA PRO A 146 13.50 0.20 -17.05
C PRO A 146 13.33 -1.00 -16.11
N VAL A 147 12.08 -1.32 -15.77
CA VAL A 147 11.74 -2.43 -14.88
C VAL A 147 11.76 -3.75 -15.63
N ASP A 148 12.34 -4.79 -15.03
CA ASP A 148 12.32 -6.16 -15.54
C ASP A 148 10.91 -6.76 -15.47
N ASP A 149 10.52 -7.52 -16.50
CA ASP A 149 9.19 -8.15 -16.57
C ASP A 149 8.93 -9.09 -15.37
N GLY A 150 9.97 -9.73 -14.83
CA GLY A 150 9.87 -10.58 -13.65
C GLY A 150 9.42 -9.84 -12.39
N VAL A 151 9.72 -8.54 -12.27
CA VAL A 151 9.23 -7.69 -11.16
C VAL A 151 7.73 -7.45 -11.29
N MET A 152 7.23 -7.22 -12.51
CA MET A 152 5.79 -7.06 -12.75
C MET A 152 5.01 -8.36 -12.48
N GLU A 153 5.57 -9.52 -12.84
CA GLU A 153 4.98 -10.81 -12.49
C GLU A 153 4.92 -11.05 -10.97
N LYS A 154 5.95 -10.62 -10.23
CA LYS A 154 5.96 -10.67 -8.75
C LYS A 154 4.86 -9.79 -8.17
N PHE A 155 4.68 -8.58 -8.70
CA PHE A 155 3.60 -7.67 -8.27
C PHE A 155 2.23 -8.29 -8.50
N ASP A 156 1.95 -8.78 -9.70
CA ASP A 156 0.66 -9.39 -10.05
C ASP A 156 0.37 -10.62 -9.18
N ARG A 157 1.39 -11.41 -8.85
CA ARG A 157 1.28 -12.55 -7.94
C ARG A 157 0.96 -12.13 -6.51
N ALA A 158 1.65 -11.10 -6.00
CA ALA A 158 1.48 -10.63 -4.64
C ALA A 158 0.07 -10.07 -4.39
N ILE A 159 -0.49 -9.35 -5.36
CA ILE A 159 -1.82 -8.72 -5.22
C ILE A 159 -2.99 -9.63 -5.64
N LYS A 160 -2.73 -10.77 -6.29
CA LYS A 160 -3.75 -11.74 -6.75
C LYS A 160 -4.80 -12.12 -5.68
N PRO A 161 -4.46 -12.29 -4.40
CA PRO A 161 -5.46 -12.61 -3.37
C PRO A 161 -6.39 -11.45 -3.00
N LEU A 162 -6.05 -10.23 -3.42
CA LEU A 162 -6.76 -9.01 -3.05
C LEU A 162 -7.77 -8.60 -4.14
N PRO A 163 -8.91 -8.01 -3.79
CA PRO A 163 -9.97 -7.66 -4.73
C PRO A 163 -9.68 -6.37 -5.50
N MET A 164 -8.55 -6.32 -6.22
CA MET A 164 -8.10 -5.15 -6.97
C MET A 164 -9.03 -4.87 -8.17
N ARG A 165 -9.50 -3.62 -8.29
CA ARG A 165 -10.44 -3.16 -9.34
C ARG A 165 -9.83 -2.19 -10.33
N ILE A 166 -8.73 -1.54 -9.98
CA ILE A 166 -7.93 -0.69 -10.88
C ILE A 166 -6.46 -1.09 -10.76
N ARG A 167 -5.74 -1.06 -11.89
CA ARG A 167 -4.29 -1.25 -11.96
C ARG A 167 -3.70 -0.21 -12.90
N LEU A 168 -2.68 0.49 -12.43
CA LEU A 168 -1.88 1.44 -13.20
C LEU A 168 -0.46 0.91 -13.30
N SER A 169 0.16 1.06 -14.46
CA SER A 169 1.58 0.78 -14.70
C SER A 169 2.18 1.94 -15.47
N PHE A 170 3.38 2.34 -15.11
CA PHE A 170 4.01 3.54 -15.64
C PHE A 170 5.22 3.18 -16.49
N SER A 171 5.28 3.71 -17.72
CA SER A 171 6.48 3.63 -18.55
C SER A 171 7.61 4.50 -17.97
N PRO A 172 8.88 4.27 -18.35
CA PRO A 172 9.98 5.13 -17.93
C PRO A 172 9.73 6.62 -18.21
N THR A 173 9.17 6.96 -19.36
CA THR A 173 8.79 8.33 -19.72
C THR A 173 7.71 8.87 -18.78
N GLN A 174 6.69 8.07 -18.45
CA GLN A 174 5.66 8.48 -17.48
C GLN A 174 6.19 8.61 -16.05
N LEU A 175 7.29 7.93 -15.69
CA LEU A 175 7.95 8.08 -14.39
C LEU A 175 8.78 9.36 -14.32
N GLU A 176 9.40 9.75 -15.43
CA GLU A 176 10.07 11.05 -15.57
C GLU A 176 9.07 12.21 -15.62
N GLU A 177 7.87 11.98 -16.16
CA GLU A 177 6.75 12.92 -16.25
C GLU A 177 5.79 12.85 -15.06
N GLN A 178 5.93 11.85 -14.18
CA GLN A 178 5.08 11.73 -13.00
C GLN A 178 5.28 12.99 -12.18
N CYS A 179 4.21 13.78 -12.05
CA CYS A 179 4.26 15.07 -11.37
C CYS A 179 5.13 16.16 -12.06
N ARG A 180 5.55 15.97 -13.31
CA ARG A 180 6.03 17.05 -14.19
C ARG A 180 4.95 17.37 -15.23
N VAL A 181 4.50 18.62 -15.23
CA VAL A 181 3.62 19.17 -16.28
C VAL A 181 4.36 19.26 -17.60
#